data_AF-A0A2V7VMZ1-F1
#
_entry.id   AF-A0A2V7VMZ1-F1
#
_cell.length_a   1.000
_cell.length_b   1.000
_cell.length_c   1.000
_cell.angle_alpha   90.00
_cell.angle_beta   90.00
_cell.angle_gamma   90.00
#
_symmetry.space_group_name_H-M   'P 1'
#
loop_
_entity.id
_entity.type
_entity.pdbx_description
1 polymer ?
#
loop_
_entity_poly.entity_id
_entity_poly.type
_entity_poly.pdbx_seq_one_letter_code
_entity_poly.pdbx_strand_id
1 'polypeptide(L)'
;GIVSFHECSVTGYTFLRRLDRAGLARLAEPVPGGPSTAGLIETARRHGVVIMAGLIEADGSRFYKTYVVVGAEGFITRFRKLHPFINRHISAGDAHQVSELRGMRAGFLVCYDCNLPENV
;
A
#
# COMPACT_ATOMS: atom_id res chain seq x y z
N GLY A 1 17.09 1.68 9.69
CA GLY A 1 17.05 1.73 8.22
C GLY A 1 15.63 1.77 7.71
N ILE A 2 15.46 1.98 6.40
CA ILE A 2 14.17 1.90 5.69
C ILE A 2 14.26 0.75 4.68
N VAL A 3 13.23 -0.09 4.61
CA VAL A 3 13.11 -1.19 3.64
C VAL A 3 11.85 -0.97 2.81
N SER A 4 12.02 -0.94 1.49
CA SER A 4 10.95 -0.69 0.52
C SER A 4 10.72 -1.94 -0.33
N PHE A 5 9.51 -2.49 -0.30
CA PHE A 5 9.12 -3.63 -1.14
C PHE A 5 8.33 -3.18 -2.37
N HIS A 6 8.21 -4.07 -3.34
CA HIS A 6 7.49 -3.83 -4.59
C HIS A 6 5.98 -3.60 -4.39
N GLU A 7 5.31 -3.03 -5.39
CA GLU A 7 3.85 -2.91 -5.45
C GLU A 7 3.18 -4.29 -5.36
N CYS A 8 2.13 -4.42 -4.54
CA CYS A 8 1.45 -5.69 -4.26
C CYS A 8 2.39 -6.83 -3.85
N SER A 9 3.46 -6.54 -3.12
CA SER A 9 4.39 -7.55 -2.59
C SER A 9 3.74 -8.49 -1.57
N VAL A 10 2.69 -8.04 -0.88
CA VAL A 10 1.93 -8.87 0.06
C VAL A 10 0.92 -9.74 -0.66
N THR A 11 0.14 -9.12 -1.56
CA THR A 11 -1.04 -9.76 -2.16
C THR A 11 -0.77 -10.38 -3.53
N GLY A 12 0.37 -10.13 -4.16
CA GLY A 12 0.67 -10.54 -5.54
C GLY A 12 0.00 -9.65 -6.60
N TYR A 13 0.64 -9.50 -7.76
CA TYR A 13 0.25 -8.53 -8.79
C TYR A 13 -0.44 -9.13 -10.03
N THR A 14 0.16 -10.16 -10.64
CA THR A 14 -0.17 -10.59 -12.02
C THR A 14 -1.60 -11.11 -12.19
N PHE A 15 -2.18 -11.70 -11.14
CA PHE A 15 -3.51 -12.27 -11.20
C PHE A 15 -4.63 -11.26 -10.90
N LEU A 16 -4.29 -10.07 -10.37
CA LEU A 16 -5.27 -9.04 -10.02
C LEU A 16 -6.14 -8.64 -11.21
N ARG A 17 -5.60 -8.64 -12.44
CA ARG A 17 -6.35 -8.30 -13.67
C ARG A 17 -7.52 -9.26 -13.94
N ARG A 18 -7.45 -10.50 -13.46
CA ARG A 18 -8.44 -11.56 -13.72
C ARG A 18 -9.42 -11.77 -12.58
N LEU A 19 -9.19 -11.15 -11.42
CA LEU A 19 -10.08 -11.28 -10.28
C LEU A 19 -11.36 -10.47 -10.50
N ASP A 20 -12.49 -11.12 -10.24
CA ASP A 20 -13.76 -10.44 -10.04
C ASP A 20 -13.79 -9.74 -8.67
N ARG A 21 -14.89 -9.04 -8.40
CA ARG A 21 -15.06 -8.31 -7.14
C ARG A 21 -14.97 -9.23 -5.91
N ALA A 22 -15.51 -10.45 -5.99
CA ALA A 22 -15.47 -11.41 -4.90
C ALA A 22 -14.05 -11.95 -4.66
N GLY A 23 -13.28 -12.17 -5.73
CA GLY A 23 -11.87 -12.52 -5.65
C GLY A 23 -11.02 -11.44 -4.99
N LEU A 24 -11.27 -10.17 -5.32
CA LEU A 24 -10.62 -9.05 -4.63
C LEU A 24 -11.02 -8.98 -3.16
N ALA A 25 -12.30 -9.18 -2.84
CA ALA A 25 -12.77 -9.17 -1.45
C ALA A 25 -12.08 -10.22 -0.57
N ARG A 26 -11.78 -11.41 -1.13
CA ARG A 26 -11.04 -12.46 -0.39
C ARG A 26 -9.56 -12.13 -0.17
N LEU A 27 -9.00 -11.27 -1.01
CA LEU A 27 -7.59 -10.87 -0.95
C LEU A 27 -7.38 -9.58 -0.14
N ALA A 28 -8.39 -8.72 -0.12
CA ALA A 28 -8.29 -7.39 0.45
C ALA A 28 -8.37 -7.43 1.98
N GLU A 29 -7.58 -6.57 2.62
CA GLU A 29 -7.55 -6.45 4.07
C GLU A 29 -7.80 -4.99 4.49
N PRO A 30 -8.42 -4.74 5.65
CA PRO A 30 -8.49 -3.38 6.18
C PRO A 30 -7.08 -2.88 6.53
N VAL A 31 -6.81 -1.59 6.30
CA VAL A 31 -5.58 -0.94 6.76
C VAL A 31 -5.94 0.09 7.82
N PRO A 32 -5.30 0.09 9.01
CA PRO A 32 -4.20 -0.79 9.43
C PRO A 32 -4.64 -2.11 10.07
N GLY A 33 -5.95 -2.36 10.23
CA GLY A 33 -6.47 -3.46 11.07
C GLY A 33 -6.29 -4.89 10.52
N GLY A 34 -5.67 -5.08 9.37
CA GLY A 34 -5.50 -6.36 8.68
C GLY A 34 -4.30 -7.17 9.15
N PRO A 35 -4.34 -8.51 8.99
CA PRO A 35 -3.27 -9.40 9.43
C PRO A 35 -1.92 -9.12 8.77
N SER A 36 -1.89 -8.72 7.50
CA SER A 36 -0.65 -8.38 6.81
C SER A 36 0.01 -7.14 7.41
N THR A 37 -0.77 -6.10 7.73
CA THR A 37 -0.23 -4.89 8.38
C THR A 37 0.32 -5.23 9.76
N ALA A 38 -0.38 -6.07 10.54
CA ALA A 38 0.09 -6.52 11.84
C ALA A 38 1.42 -7.31 11.75
N GLY A 39 1.55 -8.22 10.79
CA GLY A 39 2.79 -8.96 10.54
C GLY A 39 3.96 -8.06 10.14
N LEU A 40 3.70 -7.03 9.32
CA LEU A 40 4.71 -6.03 8.95
C LEU A 40 5.16 -5.20 10.15
N ILE A 41 4.23 -4.81 11.04
CA ILE A 41 4.56 -4.08 12.28
C ILE A 41 5.46 -4.93 13.17
N GLU A 42 5.12 -6.19 13.40
CA GLU A 42 5.93 -7.11 14.22
C GLU A 42 7.33 -7.31 13.62
N THR A 43 7.42 -7.42 12.30
CA THR A 43 8.71 -7.51 11.58
C THR A 43 9.51 -6.22 11.73
N ALA A 44 8.88 -5.06 11.54
CA ALA A 44 9.52 -3.76 11.69
C ALA A 44 10.06 -3.54 13.11
N ARG A 45 9.29 -3.95 14.13
CA ARG A 45 9.66 -3.92 15.54
C ARG A 45 10.86 -4.81 15.83
N ARG A 46 10.83 -6.06 15.37
CA ARG A 46 11.91 -7.04 15.56
C ARG A 46 13.25 -6.57 14.99
N HIS A 47 13.22 -5.90 13.85
CA HIS A 47 14.43 -5.48 13.14
C HIS A 47 14.78 -3.99 13.34
N GLY A 48 13.96 -3.22 14.06
CA GLY A 48 14.18 -1.80 14.29
C GLY A 48 14.19 -0.95 13.01
N VAL A 49 13.39 -1.33 11.99
CA VAL A 49 13.35 -0.68 10.67
C VAL A 49 11.97 -0.04 10.40
N VAL A 50 11.91 0.80 9.37
CA VAL A 50 10.64 1.17 8.72
C VAL A 50 10.46 0.23 7.52
N ILE A 51 9.25 -0.32 7.35
CA ILE A 51 8.89 -1.19 6.25
C ILE A 51 7.81 -0.53 5.42
N MET A 52 7.96 -0.57 4.11
CA MET A 52 6.96 -0.12 3.14
C MET A 52 6.60 -1.27 2.22
N ALA A 53 5.30 -1.57 2.07
CA ALA A 53 4.85 -2.71 1.28
C ALA A 53 3.47 -2.47 0.64
N GLY A 54 3.25 -3.09 -0.52
CA GLY A 54 2.00 -2.95 -1.26
C GLY A 54 1.02 -4.10 -0.98
N LEU A 55 -0.26 -3.78 -0.80
CA LEU A 55 -1.36 -4.72 -0.62
C LEU A 55 -2.65 -4.21 -1.28
N ILE A 56 -3.72 -5.03 -1.27
CA ILE A 56 -5.07 -4.59 -1.61
C ILE A 56 -5.80 -4.24 -0.33
N GLU A 57 -6.19 -2.98 -0.20
CA GLU A 57 -6.94 -2.49 0.94
C GLU A 57 -8.44 -2.62 0.69
N ALA A 58 -9.16 -3.10 1.70
CA ALA A 58 -10.61 -2.99 1.78
C ALA A 58 -11.00 -1.78 2.66
N ASP A 59 -11.84 -0.89 2.12
CA ASP A 59 -12.47 0.20 2.87
C ASP A 59 -13.94 0.31 2.49
N GLY A 60 -14.80 -0.10 3.41
CA GLY A 60 -16.22 -0.30 3.16
C GLY A 60 -16.45 -1.24 1.96
N SER A 61 -17.12 -0.71 0.92
CA SER A 61 -17.43 -1.47 -0.29
C SER A 61 -16.39 -1.33 -1.42
N ARG A 62 -15.30 -0.58 -1.18
CA ARG A 62 -14.29 -0.22 -2.17
C ARG A 62 -12.98 -0.95 -1.90
N PHE A 63 -12.22 -1.13 -2.98
CA PHE A 63 -10.89 -1.72 -2.93
C PHE A 63 -9.87 -0.73 -3.44
N TYR A 64 -8.74 -0.63 -2.76
CA TYR A 64 -7.66 0.27 -3.14
C TYR A 64 -6.36 -0.49 -3.27
N LYS A 65 -5.50 0.02 -4.14
CA LYS A 65 -4.12 -0.44 -4.21
C LYS A 65 -3.29 0.42 -3.28
N THR A 66 -2.91 -0.15 -2.16
CA THR A 66 -2.39 0.62 -1.03
C THR A 66 -0.97 0.24 -0.72
N TYR A 67 -0.13 1.25 -0.54
CA TYR A 67 1.22 1.13 -0.06
C TYR A 67 1.26 1.55 1.41
N VAL A 68 1.46 0.59 2.30
CA VAL A 68 1.47 0.83 3.75
C VAL A 68 2.88 1.10 4.23
N VAL A 69 3.01 1.96 5.23
CA VAL A 69 4.27 2.31 5.89
C VAL A 69 4.13 2.05 7.38
N VAL A 70 4.99 1.20 7.91
CA VAL A 70 5.00 0.80 9.32
C VAL A 70 6.39 0.90 9.91
N GLY A 71 6.48 1.15 11.21
CA GLY A 71 7.72 1.19 11.97
C GLY A 71 7.63 0.34 13.22
N ALA A 72 8.69 0.38 14.03
CA ALA A 72 8.76 -0.37 15.29
C ALA A 72 7.67 0.02 16.30
N GLU A 73 7.15 1.24 16.21
CA GLU A 73 6.08 1.76 17.06
C GLU A 73 4.67 1.48 16.51
N GLY A 74 4.56 0.92 15.30
CA GLY A 74 3.27 0.58 14.68
C GLY A 74 3.07 1.18 13.30
N PHE A 75 1.81 1.43 12.95
CA PHE A 75 1.42 2.02 11.67
C PHE A 75 1.81 3.50 11.62
N ILE A 76 2.44 3.92 10.51
CA ILE A 76 2.87 5.31 10.30
C ILE A 76 1.89 6.00 9.33
N THR A 77 1.75 5.46 8.11
CA THR A 77 0.88 6.03 7.08
C THR A 77 0.55 5.01 5.99
N ARG A 78 -0.30 5.41 5.04
CA ARG A 78 -0.58 4.68 3.80
C ARG A 78 -0.74 5.64 2.64
N PHE A 79 -0.47 5.15 1.44
CA PHE A 79 -0.77 5.83 0.18
C PHE A 79 -1.64 4.94 -0.70
N ARG A 80 -2.74 5.48 -1.22
CA ARG A 80 -3.61 4.80 -2.19
C ARG A 80 -3.24 5.27 -3.59
N LYS A 81 -2.94 4.33 -4.48
CA LYS A 81 -2.54 4.61 -5.86
C LYS A 81 -3.57 5.52 -6.54
N LEU A 82 -3.10 6.63 -7.10
CA LEU A 82 -3.97 7.65 -7.71
C LEU A 82 -4.54 7.18 -9.04
N HIS A 83 -3.75 6.47 -9.85
CA HIS A 83 -4.16 6.04 -11.19
C HIS A 83 -4.16 4.51 -11.35
N PRO A 84 -5.14 3.80 -10.77
CA PRO A 84 -5.27 2.36 -10.97
C PRO A 84 -5.93 2.06 -12.32
N PHE A 85 -5.29 1.22 -13.14
CA PHE A 85 -5.82 0.81 -14.44
C PHE A 85 -5.95 -0.71 -14.60
N ILE A 86 -5.38 -1.50 -13.70
CA ILE A 86 -5.25 -2.96 -13.89
C ILE A 86 -6.53 -3.76 -13.63
N ASN A 87 -7.46 -3.22 -12.82
CA ASN A 87 -8.73 -3.86 -12.52
C ASN A 87 -9.81 -2.80 -12.25
N ARG A 88 -10.95 -2.88 -12.94
CA ARG A 88 -12.08 -1.93 -12.84
C ARG A 88 -12.72 -1.83 -11.45
N HIS A 89 -12.48 -2.81 -10.58
CA HIS A 89 -13.02 -2.87 -9.23
C HIS A 89 -12.08 -2.22 -8.20
N ILE A 90 -10.89 -1.78 -8.61
CA ILE A 90 -9.96 -1.02 -7.78
C ILE A 90 -10.22 0.48 -8.00
N SER A 91 -10.51 1.18 -6.91
CA SER A 91 -10.75 2.62 -6.89
C SER A 91 -9.43 3.40 -6.82
N ALA A 92 -9.45 4.58 -7.42
CA ALA A 92 -8.38 5.57 -7.31
C ALA A 92 -8.28 6.12 -5.88
N GLY A 93 -7.06 6.36 -5.41
CA GLY A 93 -6.81 7.24 -4.29
C GLY A 93 -7.14 8.70 -4.60
N ASP A 94 -7.20 9.52 -3.57
CA ASP A 94 -7.70 10.90 -3.62
C ASP A 94 -6.69 11.95 -3.13
N ALA A 95 -5.51 11.53 -2.66
CA ALA A 95 -4.51 12.43 -2.11
C ALA A 95 -3.07 11.94 -2.31
N HIS A 96 -2.17 12.89 -2.52
CA HIS A 96 -0.74 12.67 -2.31
C HIS A 96 -0.48 12.52 -0.82
N GLN A 97 0.46 11.63 -0.48
CA GLN A 97 0.88 11.44 0.90
C GLN A 97 2.36 11.81 1.03
N VAL A 98 2.67 12.68 1.99
CA VAL A 98 4.05 12.99 2.41
C VAL A 98 4.17 12.69 3.89
N SER A 99 5.27 12.08 4.33
CA SER A 99 5.48 11.76 5.73
C SER A 99 6.95 11.82 6.11
N GLU A 100 7.22 12.20 7.36
CA GLU A 100 8.56 12.18 7.95
C GLU A 100 8.92 10.74 8.34
N LEU A 101 9.93 10.18 7.68
CA LEU A 101 10.45 8.85 7.95
C LEU A 101 11.91 8.95 8.34
N ARG A 102 12.22 8.71 9.62
CA ARG A 102 13.60 8.74 10.15
C ARG A 102 14.32 10.08 9.89
N GLY A 103 13.60 11.19 9.98
CA GLY A 103 14.13 12.54 9.75
C GLY A 103 14.27 12.93 8.28
N MET A 104 13.65 12.18 7.36
CA MET A 104 13.56 12.51 5.94
C MET A 104 12.09 12.65 5.53
N ARG A 105 11.78 13.70 4.76
CA ARG A 105 10.47 13.81 4.08
C ARG A 105 10.42 12.85 2.90
N ALA A 106 9.44 11.94 2.91
CA ALA A 106 9.19 10.99 1.85
C ALA A 106 7.79 11.21 1.25
N GLY A 107 7.72 11.37 -0.07
CA GLY A 107 6.49 11.26 -0.86
C GLY A 107 6.35 9.86 -1.44
N PHE A 108 5.12 9.45 -1.74
CA PHE A 108 4.83 8.11 -2.27
C PHE A 108 4.20 8.20 -3.65
N LEU A 109 4.77 7.46 -4.60
CA LEU A 109 4.20 7.18 -5.92
C LEU A 109 4.32 5.68 -6.18
N VAL A 110 3.30 5.08 -6.81
CA VAL A 110 3.28 3.63 -7.04
C VAL A 110 3.21 3.33 -8.54
N CYS A 111 4.29 2.75 -9.07
CA CYS A 111 4.39 2.28 -10.46
C CYS A 111 4.06 3.40 -11.46
N TYR A 112 2.95 3.28 -12.19
CA TYR A 112 2.60 4.21 -13.27
C TYR A 112 2.35 5.65 -12.79
N ASP A 113 2.11 5.88 -11.50
CA ASP A 113 2.07 7.25 -10.97
C ASP A 113 3.37 8.02 -11.28
N CYS A 114 4.51 7.33 -11.42
CA CYS A 114 5.80 7.93 -11.78
C CYS A 114 5.90 8.42 -13.23
N ASN A 115 4.95 8.05 -14.10
CA ASN A 115 4.98 8.39 -15.53
C ASN A 115 4.07 9.56 -15.90
N LEU A 116 3.36 10.13 -14.92
CA LEU A 116 2.47 11.27 -15.12
C LEU A 116 3.19 12.56 -14.72
N PRO A 117 3.41 13.50 -15.65
CA PRO A 117 4.17 14.72 -15.38
C PRO A 117 3.52 15.61 -14.32
N GLU A 118 2.22 15.48 -14.09
CA GLU A 118 1.48 16.20 -13.06
C GLU A 118 1.83 15.75 -11.63
N ASN A 119 2.54 14.61 -11.49
CA ASN A 119 2.98 14.06 -10.20
C ASN A 119 4.47 14.35 -9.89
N VAL A 120 5.21 15.05 -10.76
CA VAL A 120 6.67 15.33 -10.63
C VAL A 120 6.94 16.82 -10.47
#